data_AF-A0A8R1W7Y2-F1
#
_entry.id   AF-A0A8R1W7Y2-F1
#
_cell.length_a   1.000
_cell.length_b   1.000
_cell.length_c   1.000
_cell.angle_alpha   90.00
_cell.angle_beta   90.00
_cell.angle_gamma   90.00
#
_symmetry.space_group_name_H-M   'P 1'
#
loop_
_entity.id
_entity.type
_entity.pdbx_description
1 polymer ?
#
loop_
_entity_poly.entity_id
_entity_poly.type
_entity_poly.pdbx_seq_one_letter_code
_entity_poly.pdbx_strand_id
1 'polypeptide(L)'
;MNSFPVSEQDKDEFLNYLDQNGILDRLTDVLIMLHSEQEQPTDPIEYVRRNMYVNNPDVEEIIDLKAQIENAAVELAELQRTRDELRAQLEQYQHESQLDGEGYEEEPAKVSDNGDYFE
;
A
#
# COMPACT_ATOMS: atom_id res chain seq x y z
N MET A 1 1.48 -40.62 -27.20
CA MET A 1 2.28 -39.41 -27.50
C MET A 1 2.05 -39.08 -28.97
N ASN A 2 1.28 -38.04 -29.25
CA ASN A 2 1.11 -37.59 -30.64
C ASN A 2 2.39 -36.88 -31.08
N SER A 3 3.24 -37.60 -31.81
CA SER A 3 4.31 -36.97 -32.57
C SER A 3 3.66 -36.43 -33.86
N PHE A 4 3.28 -35.16 -33.84
CA PHE A 4 2.97 -34.46 -35.07
C PHE A 4 4.29 -34.28 -35.82
N PRO A 5 4.36 -34.60 -37.13
CA PRO A 5 5.53 -34.28 -37.92
C PRO A 5 5.64 -32.75 -38.02
N VAL A 6 6.45 -32.16 -37.15
CA VAL A 6 6.82 -30.73 -37.19
C VAL A 6 7.89 -30.59 -38.25
N SER A 7 7.68 -29.72 -39.25
CA SER A 7 8.69 -29.47 -40.27
C SER A 7 9.92 -28.78 -39.65
N GLU A 8 11.10 -28.91 -40.27
CA GLU A 8 12.29 -28.20 -39.77
C GLU A 8 12.07 -26.68 -39.74
N GLN A 9 11.30 -26.14 -40.68
CA GLN A 9 10.90 -24.73 -40.67
C GLN A 9 10.05 -24.37 -39.44
N ASP A 10 9.08 -25.20 -39.08
CA ASP A 10 8.23 -24.97 -37.90
C ASP A 10 9.05 -25.06 -36.59
N LYS A 11 10.09 -25.91 -36.57
CA LYS A 11 11.02 -26.01 -35.43
C LYS A 11 11.88 -24.76 -35.31
N ASP A 12 12.46 -24.30 -36.41
CA ASP A 12 13.31 -23.11 -36.43
C ASP A 12 12.52 -21.87 -36.01
N GLU A 13 11.29 -21.73 -36.50
CA GLU A 13 10.40 -20.64 -36.11
C GLU A 13 10.05 -20.70 -34.62
N PHE A 14 9.79 -21.90 -34.08
CA PHE A 14 9.52 -22.08 -32.65
C PHE A 14 10.76 -21.81 -31.78
N LEU A 15 11.94 -22.28 -32.19
CA LEU A 15 13.18 -22.01 -31.46
C LEU A 15 13.51 -20.52 -31.45
N ASN A 16 13.35 -19.84 -32.60
CA ASN A 16 13.54 -18.40 -32.71
C ASN A 16 12.54 -17.63 -31.83
N TYR A 17 11.30 -18.11 -31.73
CA TYR A 17 10.32 -17.56 -30.78
C TYR A 17 10.79 -17.70 -29.32
N LEU A 18 11.27 -18.88 -28.92
CA LEU A 18 11.76 -19.09 -27.56
C LEU A 18 12.99 -18.24 -27.24
N ASP A 19 13.89 -18.08 -28.21
CA ASP A 19 15.10 -17.26 -28.11
C ASP A 19 14.74 -15.76 -27.95
N GLN A 20 13.90 -15.23 -28.84
CA GLN A 20 13.48 -13.82 -28.81
C GLN A 20 12.75 -13.43 -27.52
N ASN A 21 12.09 -14.37 -26.85
CA ASN A 21 11.40 -14.15 -25.59
C ASN A 21 12.28 -14.48 -24.36
N GLY A 22 13.57 -14.79 -24.55
CA GLY A 22 14.52 -15.09 -23.46
C GLY A 22 14.24 -16.39 -22.72
N ILE A 23 13.38 -17.27 -23.26
CA ILE A 23 13.01 -18.53 -22.62
C ILE A 23 14.20 -19.50 -22.65
N LEU A 24 14.94 -19.53 -23.77
CA LEU A 24 16.14 -20.37 -23.91
C LEU A 24 17.23 -19.95 -22.93
N ASP A 25 17.49 -18.65 -22.79
CA ASP A 25 18.46 -18.12 -21.83
C ASP A 25 18.08 -18.50 -20.40
N ARG A 26 16.82 -18.29 -20.03
CA ARG A 26 16.35 -18.62 -18.67
C ARG A 26 16.44 -20.12 -18.37
N LEU A 27 16.03 -20.97 -19.32
CA LEU A 27 16.17 -22.42 -19.17
C LEU A 27 17.63 -22.83 -19.05
N THR A 28 18.51 -22.21 -19.84
CA THR A 28 19.95 -22.47 -19.82
C THR A 28 20.55 -22.10 -18.46
N ASP A 29 20.23 -20.93 -17.93
CA ASP A 29 20.70 -20.49 -16.61
C ASP A 29 20.27 -21.46 -15.50
N VAL A 30 18.99 -21.83 -15.46
CA VAL A 30 18.46 -22.74 -14.44
C VAL A 30 19.08 -24.14 -14.55
N LEU A 31 19.35 -24.61 -15.78
CA LEU A 31 20.02 -25.90 -15.99
C LEU A 31 21.51 -25.83 -15.62
N ILE A 32 22.20 -24.71 -15.84
CA ILE A 32 23.57 -24.49 -15.37
C ILE A 32 23.60 -24.46 -13.84
N MET A 33 22.65 -23.79 -13.19
CA MET A 33 22.51 -23.78 -11.73
C MET A 33 22.32 -25.20 -11.18
N LEU A 34 21.39 -25.96 -11.77
CA LEU A 34 21.15 -27.35 -11.39
C LEU A 34 22.40 -28.23 -11.56
N HIS A 35 23.15 -28.04 -12.64
CA HIS A 35 24.40 -28.77 -12.89
C HIS A 35 25.52 -28.36 -11.92
N SER A 36 25.54 -27.10 -11.47
CA SER A 36 26.59 -26.56 -10.62
C SER A 36 26.36 -26.81 -9.12
N GLU A 37 25.19 -27.32 -8.75
CA GLU A 37 24.82 -27.61 -7.37
C GLU A 37 25.72 -28.72 -6.79
N GLN A 38 26.34 -28.45 -5.63
CA GLN A 38 27.29 -29.40 -5.00
C GLN A 38 26.59 -30.68 -4.52
N GLU A 39 25.32 -30.57 -4.12
CA GLU A 39 24.46 -31.69 -3.79
C GLU A 39 23.30 -31.75 -4.78
N GLN A 40 23.12 -32.90 -5.42
CA GLN A 40 21.97 -33.08 -6.32
C GLN A 40 20.67 -32.92 -5.53
N PRO A 41 19.76 -32.04 -5.96
CA PRO A 41 18.48 -31.89 -5.29
C PRO A 41 17.70 -33.20 -5.35
N THR A 42 17.07 -33.56 -4.23
CA THR A 42 16.22 -34.76 -4.10
C THR A 42 15.12 -34.81 -5.15
N ASP A 43 14.61 -33.65 -5.57
CA ASP A 43 13.69 -33.49 -6.69
C ASP A 43 14.20 -32.41 -7.66
N PRO A 44 14.89 -32.80 -8.74
CA PRO A 44 15.41 -31.88 -9.75
C PRO A 44 14.32 -31.13 -10.51
N ILE A 45 13.13 -31.72 -10.68
CA ILE A 45 12.03 -31.08 -11.41
C ILE A 45 11.44 -29.94 -10.57
N GLU A 46 11.26 -30.17 -9.27
CA GLU A 46 10.83 -29.12 -8.35
C GLU A 46 11.87 -28.00 -8.25
N TYR A 47 13.16 -28.34 -8.26
CA TYR A 47 14.24 -27.35 -8.31
C TYR A 47 14.13 -26.45 -9.55
N VAL A 48 14.01 -27.03 -10.74
CA VAL A 48 13.86 -26.26 -11.99
C VAL A 48 12.61 -25.41 -11.93
N ARG A 49 11.47 -25.97 -11.51
CA ARG A 49 10.20 -25.25 -11.38
C ARG A 49 10.37 -24.02 -10.50
N ARG A 50 10.92 -24.16 -9.30
CA ARG A 50 11.10 -23.05 -8.37
C ARG A 50 12.04 -21.98 -8.95
N ASN A 51 13.19 -22.39 -9.46
CA ASN A 51 14.17 -21.46 -9.99
C ASN A 51 13.69 -20.77 -11.28
N MET A 52 12.77 -21.34 -12.05
CA MET A 52 12.14 -20.63 -13.18
C MET A 52 11.33 -19.40 -12.74
N TYR A 53 10.77 -19.38 -11.52
CA TYR A 53 9.96 -18.26 -11.01
C TYR A 53 10.75 -17.18 -10.26
N VAL A 54 11.97 -17.50 -9.78
CA VAL A 54 12.69 -16.65 -8.81
C VAL A 54 13.22 -15.33 -9.41
N ASN A 55 13.46 -15.25 -10.72
CA ASN A 55 13.86 -14.01 -11.39
C ASN A 55 12.75 -13.44 -12.27
N ASN A 56 11.48 -13.69 -11.93
CA ASN A 56 10.43 -12.89 -12.55
C ASN A 56 10.51 -11.48 -11.91
N PRO A 57 10.90 -10.42 -12.66
CA PRO A 57 10.90 -9.05 -12.15
C PRO A 57 9.56 -8.66 -11.51
N ASP A 58 8.46 -9.26 -11.94
CA ASP A 58 7.14 -9.09 -11.33
C ASP A 58 7.12 -9.49 -9.84
N VAL A 59 7.91 -10.47 -9.41
CA VAL A 59 7.90 -10.96 -8.01
C VAL A 59 8.57 -9.96 -7.08
N GLU A 60 9.69 -9.37 -7.50
CA GLU A 60 10.38 -8.32 -6.74
C GLU A 60 9.48 -7.06 -6.68
N GLU A 61 8.89 -6.67 -7.80
CA GLU A 61 7.92 -5.57 -7.86
C GLU A 61 6.69 -5.84 -6.96
N ILE A 62 6.16 -7.06 -6.93
CA ILE A 62 5.06 -7.45 -6.04
C ILE A 62 5.46 -7.34 -4.56
N ILE A 63 6.69 -7.72 -4.20
CA ILE A 63 7.17 -7.61 -2.82
C ILE A 63 7.28 -6.13 -2.42
N ASP A 64 7.86 -5.31 -3.29
CA ASP A 64 8.01 -3.86 -3.06
C ASP A 64 6.64 -3.16 -2.96
N LEU A 65 5.70 -3.52 -3.84
CA LEU A 65 4.34 -2.98 -3.80
C LEU A 65 3.61 -3.37 -2.50
N LYS A 66 3.79 -4.60 -2.01
CA LYS A 66 3.23 -5.03 -0.73
C LYS A 66 3.79 -4.23 0.44
N ALA A 67 5.10 -3.99 0.47
CA ALA A 67 5.74 -3.18 1.50
C ALA A 67 5.23 -1.73 1.47
N GLN A 68 5.05 -1.15 0.27
CA GLN A 68 4.50 0.19 0.11
C GLN A 68 3.05 0.29 0.61
N ILE A 69 2.22 -0.72 0.34
CA ILE A 69 0.83 -0.76 0.83
C ILE A 69 0.80 -0.82 2.36
N GLU A 70 1.67 -1.63 2.98
CA GLU A 70 1.74 -1.75 4.44
C GLU A 70 2.17 -0.42 5.08
N ASN A 71 3.22 0.22 4.55
CA ASN A 71 3.67 1.52 5.04
C ASN A 71 2.60 2.60 4.88
N ALA A 72 1.94 2.68 3.73
CA ALA A 72 0.87 3.64 3.49
C ALA A 72 -0.33 3.41 4.43
N ALA A 73 -0.64 2.15 4.77
CA ALA A 73 -1.70 1.84 5.72
C ALA A 73 -1.36 2.33 7.14
N VAL A 74 -0.10 2.20 7.56
CA VAL A 74 0.39 2.73 8.85
C VAL A 74 0.29 4.26 8.88
N GLU A 75 0.82 4.96 7.87
CA GLU A 75 0.75 6.42 7.79
C GLU A 75 -0.69 6.93 7.78
N LEU A 76 -1.57 6.26 7.05
CA LEU A 76 -2.99 6.61 7.00
C LEU A 76 -3.67 6.46 8.36
N ALA A 77 -3.35 5.41 9.13
CA ALA A 77 -3.88 5.24 10.47
C ALA A 77 -3.39 6.35 11.42
N GLU A 78 -2.12 6.74 11.35
CA GLU A 78 -1.55 7.82 12.17
C GLU A 78 -2.16 9.18 11.82
N LEU A 79 -2.33 9.47 10.53
CA LEU A 79 -2.98 10.69 10.05
C LEU A 79 -4.44 10.74 10.48
N GLN A 80 -5.17 9.62 10.41
CA GLN A 80 -6.55 9.54 10.89
C GLN A 80 -6.65 9.79 12.39
N ARG A 81 -5.76 9.20 13.18
CA ARG A 81 -5.68 9.43 14.64
C ARG A 81 -5.45 10.90 14.96
N THR A 82 -4.48 11.52 14.29
CA THR A 82 -4.13 12.93 14.48
C THR A 82 -5.28 13.86 14.08
N ARG A 83 -5.95 13.57 12.95
CA ARG A 83 -7.14 14.29 12.51
C ARG A 83 -8.24 14.24 13.56
N ASP A 84 -8.49 13.07 14.13
CA ASP A 84 -9.58 12.89 15.10
C ASP A 84 -9.26 13.59 16.44
N GLU A 85 -8.00 13.54 16.88
CA GLU A 85 -7.52 14.32 18.04
C GLU A 85 -7.69 15.82 17.85
N LEU A 86 -7.29 16.35 16.69
CA LEU A 86 -7.41 17.78 16.38
C LEU A 86 -8.88 18.22 16.26
N ARG A 87 -9.75 17.37 15.70
CA ARG A 87 -11.20 17.64 15.66
C ARG A 87 -11.81 17.72 17.05
N ALA A 88 -11.46 16.77 17.93
CA ALA A 88 -11.93 16.78 19.31
C ALA A 88 -11.46 18.03 20.06
N GLN A 89 -10.21 18.46 19.86
CA GLN A 89 -9.70 19.70 20.45
C GLN A 89 -10.45 20.93 19.93
N LEU A 90 -10.72 21.02 18.62
CA LEU A 90 -11.47 22.13 18.04
C LEU A 90 -12.89 22.20 18.59
N GLU A 91 -13.58 21.07 18.74
CA GLU A 91 -14.91 21.01 19.35
C GLU A 91 -14.89 21.48 20.81
N GLN A 92 -13.87 21.07 21.57
CA GLN A 92 -13.71 21.52 22.96
C GLN A 92 -13.52 23.04 23.05
N TYR A 93 -12.63 23.62 22.23
CA TYR A 93 -12.41 25.07 22.21
C TYR A 93 -13.65 25.85 21.76
N GLN A 94 -14.43 25.32 20.80
CA GLN A 94 -15.68 25.93 20.38
C GLN A 94 -16.73 25.90 21.50
N HIS A 95 -16.78 24.81 22.27
CA HIS A 95 -17.69 24.68 23.40
C HIS A 95 -17.31 25.61 24.57
N GLU A 96 -16.02 25.67 24.95
CA GLU A 96 -15.53 26.58 25.99
C GLU A 96 -15.76 28.06 25.62
N SER A 97 -15.56 28.44 24.36
CA SER A 97 -15.81 29.81 23.87
C SER A 97 -17.29 30.21 23.89
N GLN A 98 -18.22 29.26 23.80
CA GLN A 98 -19.67 29.51 23.91
C GLN A 98 -20.12 29.69 25.36
N LEU A 99 -19.48 29.02 26.32
CA LEU A 99 -19.81 29.10 27.75
C LEU A 99 -19.39 30.43 28.39
N ASP A 100 -18.32 31.05 27.89
CA ASP A 100 -17.85 32.37 28.37
C ASP A 100 -18.75 33.55 27.89
N GLY A 101 -19.68 33.30 26.96
CA GLY A 101 -20.57 34.31 26.37
C GLY A 101 -21.95 34.47 27.02
N GLU A 102 -22.42 33.50 27.83
CA GLU A 102 -23.79 33.48 28.38
C GLU A 102 -23.89 33.95 29.85
N GLY A 103 -22.82 34.53 30.41
CA GLY A 103 -22.73 34.88 31.84
C GLY A 103 -23.17 36.30 32.25
N TYR A 104 -23.72 37.11 31.34
CA TYR A 104 -24.14 38.49 31.65
C TYR A 104 -25.63 38.69 31.37
N GLU A 105 -26.50 38.12 32.21
CA GLU A 105 -27.88 38.62 32.31
C GLU A 105 -27.81 40.03 32.94
N GLU A 106 -28.07 41.06 32.14
CA GLU A 106 -28.25 42.43 32.63
C GLU A 106 -29.43 42.47 33.61
N GLU A 107 -29.16 42.69 34.90
CA GLU A 107 -30.20 43.07 35.86
C GLU A 107 -30.90 44.35 35.37
N PRO A 108 -32.24 44.38 35.24
CA PRO A 108 -32.93 45.59 34.83
C PRO A 108 -32.75 46.67 35.89
N ALA A 109 -32.03 47.73 35.53
CA ALA A 109 -31.81 48.90 36.36
C ALA A 109 -33.16 49.44 36.88
N LYS A 110 -33.36 49.40 38.20
CA LYS A 110 -34.48 50.08 38.84
C LYS A 110 -34.30 51.58 38.66
N VAL A 111 -35.05 52.15 37.73
CA VAL A 111 -35.23 53.60 37.63
C VAL A 111 -35.95 54.06 38.90
N SER A 112 -35.20 54.60 39.86
CA SER A 112 -35.78 55.30 41.00
C SER A 112 -36.24 56.67 40.49
N ASP A 113 -37.52 56.73 40.16
CA ASP A 113 -38.26 57.97 40.00
C ASP A 113 -38.22 58.74 41.32
N ASN A 114 -37.41 59.80 41.38
CA ASN A 114 -37.50 60.81 42.41
C ASN A 114 -37.82 62.13 41.72
N GLY A 115 -39.09 62.28 41.35
CA GLY A 115 -39.70 63.56 41.10
C GLY A 115 -39.72 64.43 42.36
N ASP A 116 -39.41 65.70 42.15
CA ASP A 116 -39.97 66.88 42.81
C ASP A 116 -39.61 67.16 44.29
N TYR A 117 -38.88 68.24 44.55
CA TYR A 117 -39.48 69.58 44.74
C TYR A 117 -38.39 70.65 44.94
N PHE A 118 -38.59 71.76 44.22
CA PHE A 118 -37.94 73.06 44.42
C PHE A 118 -38.26 73.64 45.80
N GLU A 119 -37.28 74.33 46.41
CA GLU A 119 -37.41 75.71 46.93
C GLU A 119 -36.03 76.38 47.03
#